data_AF-A0A8G0ZYH7-F1
#
_entry.id   AF-A0A8G0ZYH7-F1
#
_cell.length_a   1.000
_cell.length_b   1.000
_cell.length_c   1.000
_cell.angle_alpha   90.00
_cell.angle_beta   90.00
_cell.angle_gamma   90.00
#
_symmetry.space_group_name_H-M   'P 1'
#
loop_
_entity.id
_entity.type
_entity.pdbx_description
1 polymer ?
#
loop_
_entity_poly.entity_id
_entity_poly.type
_entity_poly.pdbx_seq_one_letter_code
_entity_poly.pdbx_strand_id
1 'polypeptide(L)'
;MKADTVGQEAADGLLPVLRELCRGAGADGSLPLTPRALHAAREAWGAAALLRLSGIARVLGEVRLSRRAVFHYSNPDCPCCRHKLTPNERAFLSLVRAGIAGQKTAATGAALILTEGGPVEPARNAALALRGVWSAGPV
;
A
#
# COMPACT_ATOMS: atom_id res chain seq x y z
N MET A 1 9.33 -7.81 23.27
CA MET A 1 8.32 -8.08 22.23
C MET A 1 7.16 -7.09 22.36
N LYS A 2 7.18 -5.97 21.63
CA LYS A 2 6.10 -4.96 21.54
C LYS A 2 6.13 -4.17 20.22
N ALA A 3 6.80 -4.69 19.19
CA ALA A 3 7.05 -3.97 17.93
C ALA A 3 6.03 -4.26 16.82
N ASP A 4 5.29 -5.37 16.92
CA ASP A 4 4.39 -5.81 15.84
C ASP A 4 3.04 -5.07 15.84
N THR A 5 2.58 -4.61 17.01
CA THR A 5 1.30 -3.91 17.17
C THR A 5 1.28 -2.57 16.45
N VAL A 6 2.37 -1.80 16.50
CA VAL A 6 2.47 -0.48 15.87
C VAL A 6 2.36 -0.58 14.35
N GLY A 7 2.99 -1.59 13.74
CA GLY A 7 2.88 -1.83 12.29
C GLY A 7 1.50 -2.32 11.87
N GLN A 8 0.83 -3.12 12.71
CA GLN A 8 -0.52 -3.62 12.44
C GLN A 8 -1.58 -2.52 12.55
N GLU A 9 -1.60 -1.77 13.64
CA GLU A 9 -2.53 -0.66 13.88
C GLU A 9 -2.29 0.50 12.89
N ALA A 10 -1.03 0.77 12.53
CA ALA A 10 -0.70 1.82 11.57
C ALA A 10 -1.30 1.57 10.18
N ALA A 11 -1.31 0.31 9.73
CA ALA A 11 -1.86 -0.05 8.42
C ALA A 11 -3.36 -0.35 8.45
N ASP A 12 -4.06 -0.08 9.56
CA ASP A 12 -5.51 -0.19 9.61
C ASP A 12 -6.16 0.76 8.59
N GLY A 13 -7.20 0.26 7.91
CA GLY A 13 -7.85 0.97 6.81
C GLY A 13 -7.06 1.01 5.49
N LEU A 14 -5.87 0.39 5.40
CA LEU A 14 -5.09 0.38 4.15
C LEU A 14 -5.77 -0.38 3.01
N LEU A 15 -6.43 -1.50 3.30
CA LEU A 15 -7.03 -2.34 2.26
C LEU A 15 -8.11 -1.61 1.42
N PRO A 16 -9.10 -0.92 2.01
CA PRO A 16 -10.05 -0.15 1.20
C PRO A 16 -9.36 0.95 0.39
N VAL A 17 -8.37 1.66 0.95
CA VAL A 17 -7.61 2.69 0.24
C VAL A 17 -6.84 2.11 -0.96
N LEU A 18 -6.15 0.98 -0.76
CA LEU A 18 -5.42 0.29 -1.82
C LEU A 18 -6.34 -0.08 -2.98
N ARG A 19 -7.54 -0.60 -2.69
CA ARG A 19 -8.46 -1.00 -3.75
C ARG A 19 -9.03 0.20 -4.50
N GLU A 20 -9.30 1.31 -3.84
CA GLU A 20 -9.70 2.55 -4.52
C GLU A 20 -8.59 3.10 -5.43
N LEU A 21 -7.33 3.05 -4.98
CA LEU A 21 -6.17 3.41 -5.81
C LEU A 21 -6.04 2.49 -7.03
N CYS A 22 -6.13 1.18 -6.82
CA CYS A 22 -6.05 0.20 -7.90
C CYS A 22 -7.20 0.32 -8.91
N ARG A 23 -8.40 0.72 -8.46
CA ARG A 23 -9.56 0.97 -9.35
C ARG A 23 -9.35 2.21 -10.23
N GLY A 24 -8.77 3.26 -9.65
CA GLY A 24 -8.49 4.50 -10.38
C GLY A 24 -7.28 4.43 -11.30
N ALA A 25 -6.45 3.38 -11.19
CA ALA A 25 -5.20 3.26 -11.92
C ALA A 25 -5.43 3.16 -13.43
N GLY A 26 -4.78 4.05 -14.19
CA GLY A 26 -4.80 4.03 -15.64
C GLY A 26 -4.02 2.84 -16.22
N ALA A 27 -4.29 2.54 -17.49
CA ALA A 27 -3.53 1.54 -18.26
C ALA A 27 -2.05 1.94 -18.44
N ASP A 28 -1.75 3.23 -18.35
CA ASP A 28 -0.41 3.82 -18.39
C ASP A 28 0.39 3.66 -17.09
N GLY A 29 -0.22 3.06 -16.06
CA GLY A 29 0.42 2.89 -14.75
C GLY A 29 0.33 4.13 -13.86
N SER A 30 -0.33 5.21 -14.31
CA SER A 30 -0.62 6.37 -13.46
C SER A 30 -1.57 5.97 -12.34
N LEU A 31 -1.29 6.47 -11.13
CA LEU A 31 -2.14 6.28 -9.95
C LEU A 31 -2.77 7.62 -9.57
N PRO A 32 -3.84 8.05 -10.26
CA PRO A 32 -4.51 9.28 -9.89
C PRO A 32 -5.06 9.14 -8.48
N LEU A 33 -4.81 10.15 -7.64
CA LEU A 33 -5.40 10.28 -6.31
C LEU A 33 -6.89 10.63 -6.47
N THR A 34 -7.70 9.62 -6.79
CA THR A 34 -9.13 9.81 -7.08
C THR A 34 -9.89 10.33 -5.86
N PRO A 35 -11.03 11.03 -6.06
CA PRO A 35 -11.87 11.47 -4.94
C PRO A 35 -12.32 10.33 -4.02
N ARG A 36 -12.53 9.13 -4.58
CA ARG A 36 -12.89 7.94 -3.79
C ARG A 36 -11.72 7.42 -2.95
N ALA A 37 -10.50 7.38 -3.52
CA ALA A 37 -9.31 7.01 -2.76
C ALA A 37 -9.03 8.00 -1.62
N LEU A 38 -9.25 9.30 -1.86
CA LEU A 38 -9.16 10.33 -0.83
C LEU A 38 -10.24 10.17 0.25
N HIS A 39 -11.48 9.89 -0.14
CA HIS A 39 -12.55 9.64 0.83
C HIS A 39 -12.23 8.43 1.71
N ALA A 40 -11.84 7.29 1.13
CA ALA A 40 -11.42 6.11 1.87
C ALA A 40 -10.23 6.41 2.81
N ALA A 41 -9.26 7.22 2.36
CA ALA A 41 -8.11 7.61 3.18
C ALA A 41 -8.51 8.54 4.34
N ARG A 42 -9.50 9.42 4.15
CA ARG A 42 -10.03 10.28 5.21
C ARG A 42 -10.76 9.46 6.28
N GLU A 43 -11.58 8.50 5.87
CA GLU A 43 -12.25 7.58 6.79
C GLU A 43 -11.22 6.74 7.58
N ALA A 44 -10.13 6.31 6.93
CA ALA A 44 -9.11 5.49 7.57
C ALA A 44 -8.16 6.28 8.49
N TRP A 45 -7.75 7.47 8.08
CA TRP A 45 -6.57 8.15 8.66
C TRP A 45 -6.80 9.63 9.04
N GLY A 46 -8.01 10.16 8.87
CA GLY A 46 -8.36 11.52 9.28
C GLY A 46 -7.48 12.60 8.65
N ALA A 47 -6.94 13.50 9.46
CA ALA A 47 -6.11 14.62 9.02
C ALA A 47 -4.84 14.19 8.25
N ALA A 48 -4.30 13.00 8.54
CA ALA A 48 -3.11 12.46 7.87
C ALA A 48 -3.41 11.83 6.50
N ALA A 49 -4.67 11.83 6.04
CA ALA A 49 -5.12 11.12 4.85
C ALA A 49 -4.31 11.43 3.59
N LEU A 50 -4.09 12.71 3.26
CA LEU A 50 -3.38 13.10 2.04
C LEU A 50 -1.93 12.62 2.03
N LEU A 51 -1.22 12.79 3.15
CA LEU A 51 0.18 12.41 3.28
C LEU A 51 0.33 10.88 3.18
N ARG A 52 -0.49 10.14 3.93
CA ARG A 52 -0.49 8.67 3.93
C ARG A 52 -0.90 8.12 2.58
N LEU A 53 -1.96 8.65 1.97
CA LEU A 53 -2.43 8.26 0.64
C LEU A 53 -1.34 8.46 -0.42
N SER A 54 -0.66 9.61 -0.42
CA SER A 54 0.42 9.90 -1.37
C SER A 54 1.59 8.92 -1.20
N GLY A 55 1.94 8.59 0.05
CA GLY A 55 2.94 7.56 0.35
C GLY A 55 2.56 6.19 -0.20
N ILE A 56 1.33 5.75 0.05
CA ILE A 56 0.82 4.45 -0.45
C ILE A 56 0.76 4.43 -1.98
N ALA A 57 0.27 5.49 -2.61
CA ALA A 57 0.25 5.62 -4.07
C ALA A 57 1.65 5.52 -4.66
N ARG A 58 2.65 6.13 -4.03
CA ARG A 58 4.05 5.99 -4.44
C ARG A 58 4.52 4.54 -4.37
N VAL A 59 4.30 3.85 -3.24
CA VAL A 59 4.69 2.42 -3.10
C VAL A 59 4.04 1.55 -4.19
N LEU A 60 2.74 1.74 -4.42
CA LEU A 60 2.02 1.01 -5.46
C LEU A 60 2.54 1.34 -6.87
N GLY A 61 2.92 2.59 -7.12
CA GLY A 61 3.51 3.01 -8.38
C GLY A 61 4.82 2.28 -8.67
N GLU A 62 5.74 2.26 -7.70
CA GLU A 62 7.02 1.55 -7.83
C GLU A 62 6.84 0.04 -8.04
N VAL A 63 5.86 -0.56 -7.35
CA VAL A 63 5.49 -1.97 -7.57
C VAL A 63 4.99 -2.19 -8.99
N ARG A 64 4.09 -1.34 -9.50
CA ARG A 64 3.53 -1.48 -10.85
C ARG A 64 4.58 -1.28 -11.92
N LEU A 65 5.49 -0.32 -11.76
CA LEU A 65 6.59 -0.06 -12.70
C LEU A 65 7.62 -1.20 -12.76
N SER A 66 7.76 -1.95 -11.66
CA SER A 66 8.75 -3.03 -11.56
C SER A 66 8.19 -4.40 -11.97
N ARG A 67 6.87 -4.51 -12.20
CA ARG A 67 6.19 -5.75 -12.60
C ARG A 67 6.04 -5.85 -14.11
N ARG A 68 5.98 -7.09 -14.60
CA ARG A 68 5.53 -7.39 -15.97
C ARG A 68 4.04 -7.68 -16.03
N ALA A 69 3.48 -8.30 -14.99
CA ALA A 69 2.05 -8.62 -14.93
C ALA A 69 1.24 -7.58 -14.15
N VAL A 70 -0.07 -7.59 -14.42
CA VAL A 70 -1.04 -6.71 -13.77
C VAL A 70 -1.14 -7.00 -12.26
N PHE A 71 -1.24 -5.95 -11.45
CA PHE A 71 -1.51 -6.08 -10.02
C PHE A 71 -2.97 -6.52 -9.81
N HIS A 72 -3.18 -7.80 -9.45
CA HIS A 72 -4.49 -8.33 -9.08
C HIS A 72 -4.99 -7.88 -7.70
N TYR A 73 -6.21 -7.36 -7.63
CA TYR A 73 -6.89 -6.97 -6.40
C TYR A 73 -8.35 -7.40 -6.45
N SER A 74 -9.00 -7.48 -5.29
CA SER A 74 -10.42 -7.81 -5.21
C SER A 74 -11.26 -6.57 -5.49
N ASN A 75 -12.22 -6.68 -6.41
CA ASN A 75 -13.16 -5.60 -6.70
C ASN A 75 -13.98 -5.24 -5.43
N PRO A 76 -13.91 -4.00 -4.91
CA PRO A 76 -14.69 -3.59 -3.73
C PRO A 76 -16.20 -3.63 -3.97
N ASP A 77 -16.62 -3.47 -5.22
CA ASP A 77 -18.02 -3.39 -5.61
C ASP A 77 -18.65 -4.78 -5.84
N CYS A 78 -17.85 -5.87 -5.94
CA CYS A 78 -18.45 -7.21 -5.95
C CYS A 78 -18.75 -7.67 -4.51
N PRO A 79 -20.00 -8.03 -4.19
CA PRO A 79 -20.36 -8.64 -2.91
C PRO A 79 -19.54 -9.92 -2.63
N CYS A 80 -19.17 -10.62 -3.69
CA CYS A 80 -18.41 -11.86 -3.67
C CYS A 80 -16.91 -11.68 -3.37
N CYS A 81 -16.27 -10.72 -4.03
CA CYS A 81 -14.81 -10.54 -4.01
C CYS A 81 -14.37 -9.65 -2.85
N ARG A 82 -15.19 -8.68 -2.42
CA ARG A 82 -14.78 -7.67 -1.43
C ARG A 82 -14.33 -8.27 -0.09
N HIS A 83 -14.81 -9.47 0.26
CA HIS A 83 -14.43 -10.19 1.48
C HIS A 83 -13.18 -11.08 1.32
N LYS A 84 -12.66 -11.23 0.10
CA LYS A 84 -11.48 -12.05 -0.19
C LYS A 84 -10.24 -11.16 -0.32
N LEU A 85 -9.12 -11.63 0.24
CA LEU A 85 -7.82 -10.99 0.09
C LEU A 85 -7.01 -11.73 -0.98
N THR A 86 -6.54 -11.02 -2.00
CA THR A 86 -5.67 -11.62 -3.03
C THR A 86 -4.24 -11.81 -2.50
N PRO A 87 -3.42 -12.69 -3.13
CA PRO A 87 -2.00 -12.81 -2.78
C PRO A 87 -1.23 -11.49 -2.92
N ASN A 88 -1.51 -10.71 -3.97
CA ASN A 88 -0.91 -9.40 -4.19
C ASN A 88 -1.33 -8.38 -3.12
N GLU A 89 -2.61 -8.33 -2.75
CA GLU A 89 -3.08 -7.48 -1.66
C GLU A 89 -2.38 -7.85 -0.35
N ARG A 90 -2.27 -9.14 -0.03
CA ARG A 90 -1.58 -9.62 1.17
C ARG A 90 -0.10 -9.23 1.18
N ALA A 91 0.61 -9.44 0.07
CA ALA A 91 2.01 -9.08 -0.04
C ALA A 91 2.22 -7.56 0.05
N PHE A 92 1.31 -6.77 -0.52
CA PHE A 92 1.34 -5.30 -0.41
C PHE A 92 1.13 -4.83 1.03
N LEU A 93 0.15 -5.40 1.76
CA LEU A 93 -0.03 -5.12 3.18
C LEU A 93 1.23 -5.45 3.98
N SER A 94 1.87 -6.60 3.71
CA SER A 94 3.12 -6.99 4.36
C SER A 94 4.27 -6.00 4.07
N LEU A 95 4.40 -5.56 2.81
CA LEU A 95 5.40 -4.57 2.41
C LEU A 95 5.22 -3.25 3.16
N VAL A 96 3.99 -2.73 3.21
CA VAL A 96 3.69 -1.46 3.88
C VAL A 96 3.93 -1.56 5.39
N ARG A 97 3.46 -2.64 6.03
CA ARG A 97 3.66 -2.86 7.47
C ARG A 97 5.15 -2.95 7.83
N ALA A 98 5.91 -3.73 7.05
CA ALA A 98 7.36 -3.83 7.24
C ALA A 98 8.05 -2.47 6.99
N GLY A 99 7.59 -1.71 6.01
CA GLY A 99 8.07 -0.36 5.71
C GLY A 99 7.88 0.61 6.88
N ILE A 100 6.66 0.70 7.40
CA ILE A 100 6.31 1.54 8.57
C ILE A 100 7.12 1.11 9.80
N ALA A 101 7.27 -0.20 10.03
CA ALA A 101 8.06 -0.74 11.14
C ALA A 101 9.59 -0.59 10.94
N GLY A 102 10.05 -0.13 9.77
CA GLY A 102 11.48 -0.03 9.43
C GLY A 102 12.18 -1.37 9.25
N GLN A 103 11.44 -2.46 9.07
CA GLN A 103 11.96 -3.82 8.94
C GLN A 103 12.43 -4.09 7.50
N LYS A 104 13.64 -3.63 7.17
CA LYS A 104 14.22 -3.71 5.80
C LYS A 104 14.18 -5.12 5.19
N THR A 105 14.53 -6.15 5.94
CA THR A 105 14.55 -7.54 5.44
C THR A 105 13.14 -8.04 5.11
N ALA A 106 12.17 -7.82 5.99
CA ALA A 106 10.78 -8.19 5.75
C ALA A 106 10.18 -7.43 4.57
N ALA A 107 10.47 -6.12 4.45
CA ALA A 107 10.06 -5.31 3.32
C ALA A 107 10.67 -5.82 2.00
N THR A 108 11.93 -6.25 2.01
CA THR A 108 12.59 -6.83 0.82
C THR A 108 11.92 -8.13 0.39
N GLY A 109 11.60 -9.03 1.32
CA GLY A 109 10.90 -10.28 1.01
C GLY A 109 9.51 -10.05 0.40
N ALA A 110 8.73 -9.12 0.97
CA ALA A 110 7.42 -8.75 0.43
C ALA A 110 7.51 -8.08 -0.94
N ALA A 111 8.50 -7.21 -1.14
CA ALA A 111 8.73 -6.55 -2.43
C ALA A 111 9.14 -7.55 -3.52
N LEU A 112 10.00 -8.54 -3.23
CA LEU A 112 10.36 -9.60 -4.19
C LEU A 112 9.14 -10.36 -4.74
N ILE A 113 8.19 -10.69 -3.87
CA ILE A 113 6.93 -11.34 -4.27
C ILE A 113 6.14 -10.41 -5.19
N LEU A 114 6.07 -9.13 -4.84
CA LEU A 114 5.30 -8.14 -5.59
C LEU A 114 5.93 -7.76 -6.92
N THR A 115 7.25 -7.78 -7.06
CA THR A 115 7.93 -7.40 -8.31
C THR A 115 8.19 -8.60 -9.23
N GLU A 116 7.81 -9.81 -8.82
CA GLU A 116 7.99 -11.04 -9.61
C GLU A 116 9.46 -11.29 -10.00
N GLY A 117 10.39 -10.90 -9.12
CA GLY A 117 11.84 -10.94 -9.39
C GLY A 117 12.39 -9.74 -10.18
N GLY A 118 11.57 -8.75 -10.50
CA GLY A 118 11.99 -7.45 -11.00
C GLY A 118 12.67 -6.57 -9.93
N PRO A 119 13.10 -5.34 -10.28
CA PRO A 119 13.81 -4.43 -9.37
C PRO A 119 13.06 -4.21 -8.05
N VAL A 120 13.69 -4.51 -6.92
CA VAL A 120 13.04 -4.55 -5.60
C VAL A 120 13.25 -3.25 -4.83
N GLU A 121 14.41 -2.64 -5.04
CA GLU A 121 14.90 -1.46 -4.34
C GLU A 121 13.92 -0.29 -4.39
N PRO A 122 13.30 0.07 -5.54
CA PRO A 122 12.38 1.21 -5.60
C PRO A 122 11.16 1.02 -4.70
N ALA A 123 10.48 -0.14 -4.80
CA ALA A 123 9.32 -0.46 -3.99
C ALA A 123 9.66 -0.58 -2.49
N ARG A 124 10.79 -1.22 -2.16
CA ARG A 124 11.28 -1.34 -0.77
C ARG A 124 11.60 0.03 -0.17
N ASN A 125 12.32 0.89 -0.90
CA ASN A 125 12.72 2.20 -0.41
C ASN A 125 11.51 3.11 -0.22
N ALA A 126 10.56 3.08 -1.15
CA ALA A 126 9.29 3.79 -1.01
C ALA A 126 8.52 3.32 0.24
N ALA A 127 8.50 2.01 0.51
CA ALA A 127 7.84 1.47 1.70
C ALA A 127 8.54 1.91 3.00
N LEU A 128 9.87 1.91 3.06
CA LEU A 128 10.64 2.38 4.23
C LEU A 128 10.43 3.88 4.50
N ALA A 129 10.21 4.68 3.46
CA ALA A 129 9.91 6.11 3.61
C ALA A 129 8.56 6.35 4.33
N LEU A 130 7.63 5.39 4.31
CA LEU A 130 6.35 5.48 5.02
C LEU A 130 6.52 5.62 6.54
N ARG A 131 7.64 5.16 7.10
CA ARG A 131 7.92 5.31 8.54
C ARG A 131 7.84 6.77 8.98
N GLY A 132 8.41 7.69 8.20
CA GLY A 132 8.35 9.14 8.49
C GLY A 132 6.94 9.70 8.40
N VAL A 133 6.17 9.22 7.43
CA VAL A 133 4.76 9.60 7.20
C VAL A 133 3.84 9.13 8.32
N TRP A 134 4.12 7.96 8.90
CA TRP A 134 3.33 7.39 9.99
C TRP A 134 3.75 7.86 11.38
N SER A 135 5.00 8.30 11.54
CA SER A 135 5.46 8.94 12.79
C SER A 135 5.04 10.41 12.92
N ALA A 136 4.71 11.07 11.81
CA ALA A 136 4.09 12.38 11.85
C ALA A 136 2.65 12.24 12.36
N GLY A 137 2.40 12.67 13.60
CA GLY A 137 1.05 12.76 14.15
C GLY A 137 0.17 13.71 13.31
N PRO A 138 -1.17 13.71 13.52
CA PRO A 138 -2.02 14.72 12.91
C PRO A 138 -1.51 16.11 13.34
N VAL A 139 -1.17 16.94 12.35
CA VAL A 139 -0.86 18.37 12.55
C VAL A 139 -2.17 19.11 12.81
#